data_AF-A0AAW1YNF1-F1
#
_entry.id   AF-A0AAW1YNF1-F1
#
_cell.length_a   1.000
_cell.length_b   1.000
_cell.length_c   1.000
_cell.angle_alpha   90.00
_cell.angle_beta   90.00
_cell.angle_gamma   90.00
#
_symmetry.space_group_name_H-M   'P 1'
#
loop_
_entity.id
_entity.type
_entity.pdbx_description
1 polymer ?
#
loop_
_entity_poly.entity_id
_entity_poly.type
_entity_poly.pdbx_seq_one_letter_code
_entity_poly.pdbx_strand_id
1 'polypeptide(L)'
;MKTQMRNLTLLLLLLVTSHLSPVLSWKKDEFRTCHQTPFCKRARARKPSSCSLVAQHVAISDGELTAKLVPKRIEEAPDQEDPVKPLVLTLSAYQDGILRLRIDEDPKLDPPRKRFEIPDVVLPEFVSKKLWLQRLSTETIDGDSGPSSVVFLSDGYEAVLRHDPFEVYVREKGGNRIVSVNSNGLFDFEQFREKRDGEDWEERFRSHTDKRPYGPQSISFDVSFYDADHVYGIPERATSLALKPTRGPGVEESEPYRLFNLDVFEYIHESPFGLYGSIPFMISHGKARGTSGFFWLNAAEMQIDVLGSGWDADSGIALPSSQSRIDTFG
;
A
#
# COMPACT_ATOMS: atom_id res chain seq x y z
N MET A 1 66.96 -26.43 4.95
CA MET A 1 66.32 -25.39 5.79
C MET A 1 65.28 -24.55 5.06
N LYS A 2 65.55 -23.93 3.90
CA LYS A 2 64.57 -23.05 3.19
C LYS A 2 63.26 -23.75 2.79
N THR A 3 63.31 -24.99 2.31
CA THR A 3 62.10 -25.75 1.89
C THR A 3 61.21 -26.16 3.05
N GLN A 4 61.82 -26.47 4.21
CA GLN A 4 61.12 -26.89 5.42
C GLN A 4 60.37 -25.73 6.09
N MET A 5 60.97 -24.53 6.09
CA MET A 5 60.28 -23.31 6.53
C MET A 5 59.09 -22.96 5.62
N ARG A 6 59.23 -23.13 4.30
CA ARG A 6 58.14 -22.85 3.34
C ARG A 6 56.94 -23.77 3.54
N ASN A 7 57.17 -25.05 3.84
CA ASN A 7 56.11 -26.01 4.13
C ASN A 7 55.42 -25.71 5.47
N LEU A 8 56.16 -25.25 6.48
CA LEU A 8 55.59 -24.86 7.77
C LEU A 8 54.71 -23.60 7.64
N THR A 9 55.15 -22.61 6.86
CA THR A 9 54.35 -21.40 6.58
C THR A 9 53.07 -21.74 5.81
N LEU A 10 53.15 -22.64 4.82
CA LEU A 10 51.98 -23.08 4.07
C LEU A 10 50.97 -23.84 4.95
N LEU A 11 51.46 -24.71 5.85
CA LEU A 11 50.65 -25.44 6.81
C LEU A 11 49.98 -24.49 7.81
N LEU A 12 50.70 -23.47 8.29
CA LEU A 12 50.13 -22.44 9.17
C LEU A 12 49.05 -21.63 8.46
N LEU A 13 49.26 -21.27 7.18
CA LEU A 13 48.26 -20.56 6.38
C LEU A 13 47.00 -21.39 6.18
N LEU A 14 47.15 -22.69 5.88
CA LEU A 14 46.04 -23.64 5.74
C LEU A 14 45.27 -23.84 7.05
N LEU A 15 45.96 -23.89 8.19
CA LEU A 15 45.33 -23.95 9.51
C LEU A 15 44.55 -22.67 9.81
N VAL A 16 45.15 -21.50 9.56
CA VAL A 16 44.48 -20.21 9.76
C VAL A 16 43.24 -20.07 8.86
N THR A 17 43.33 -20.44 7.58
CA THR A 17 42.16 -20.38 6.68
C THR A 17 41.09 -21.42 7.03
N SER A 18 41.46 -22.58 7.58
CA SER A 18 40.50 -23.59 8.05
C SER A 18 39.72 -23.18 9.31
N HIS A 19 40.21 -22.16 10.03
CA HIS A 19 39.54 -21.59 11.21
C HIS A 19 38.74 -20.32 10.90
N LEU A 20 38.77 -19.81 9.67
CA LEU A 20 37.90 -18.72 9.23
C LEU A 20 36.51 -19.29 8.89
N SER A 21 35.68 -19.49 9.91
CA SER A 21 34.25 -19.70 9.69
C SER A 21 33.62 -18.37 9.29
N PRO A 22 32.93 -18.25 8.15
CA PRO A 22 32.17 -17.05 7.84
C PRO A 22 31.07 -16.90 8.89
N VAL A 23 31.12 -15.81 9.66
CA VAL A 23 30.00 -15.40 10.51
C VAL A 23 29.02 -14.68 9.59
N LEU A 24 27.88 -15.31 9.32
CA LEU A 24 26.78 -14.67 8.61
C LEU A 24 25.95 -13.90 9.63
N SER A 25 26.01 -12.57 9.53
CA SER A 25 25.44 -11.66 10.51
C SER A 25 23.91 -11.69 10.50
N TRP A 26 23.31 -11.57 9.32
CA TRP A 26 21.86 -11.74 9.11
C TRP A 26 21.57 -13.08 8.41
N LYS A 27 20.72 -13.90 9.04
CA LYS A 27 20.14 -15.11 8.44
C LYS A 27 18.91 -14.77 7.58
N LYS A 28 19.14 -14.41 6.32
CA LYS A 28 18.08 -14.02 5.37
C LYS A 28 16.99 -15.09 5.21
N ASP A 29 17.33 -16.37 5.32
CA ASP A 29 16.40 -17.50 5.15
C ASP A 29 15.35 -17.64 6.27
N GLU A 30 15.53 -16.94 7.39
CA GLU A 30 14.56 -16.97 8.49
C GLU A 30 13.38 -16.03 8.26
N PHE A 31 13.47 -15.18 7.24
CA PHE A 31 12.49 -14.15 6.97
C PHE A 31 11.90 -14.29 5.57
N ARG A 32 10.56 -14.18 5.47
CA ARG A 32 9.87 -14.25 4.19
C ARG A 32 10.22 -13.05 3.30
N THR A 33 10.48 -13.32 2.02
CA THR A 33 10.43 -12.32 0.94
C THR A 33 8.99 -12.07 0.49
N CYS A 34 8.74 -11.00 -0.25
CA CYS A 34 7.44 -10.74 -0.87
C CYS A 34 6.97 -11.93 -1.73
N HIS A 35 7.87 -12.57 -2.49
CA HIS A 35 7.53 -13.74 -3.29
C HIS A 35 7.11 -14.96 -2.45
N GLN A 36 7.64 -15.09 -1.22
CA GLN A 36 7.26 -16.12 -0.26
C GLN A 36 6.03 -15.76 0.58
N THR A 37 5.57 -14.51 0.51
CA THR A 37 4.38 -14.02 1.21
C THR A 37 3.23 -13.89 0.20
N PRO A 38 2.25 -14.81 0.18
CA PRO A 38 1.29 -14.91 -0.92
C PRO A 38 0.47 -13.65 -1.20
N PHE A 39 0.05 -12.92 -0.16
CA PHE A 39 -0.68 -11.66 -0.38
C PHE A 39 0.20 -10.61 -1.08
N CYS A 40 1.47 -10.49 -0.67
CA CYS A 40 2.41 -9.56 -1.30
C CYS A 40 2.68 -9.98 -2.75
N LYS A 41 2.94 -11.27 -2.99
CA LYS A 41 3.14 -11.80 -4.34
C LYS A 41 1.95 -11.49 -5.26
N ARG A 42 0.72 -11.68 -4.78
CA ARG A 42 -0.50 -11.37 -5.56
C ARG A 42 -0.62 -9.87 -5.83
N ALA A 43 -0.48 -9.03 -4.81
CA ALA A 43 -0.54 -7.57 -4.95
C ALA A 43 0.52 -7.08 -5.95
N ARG A 44 1.79 -7.46 -5.77
CA ARG A 44 2.91 -7.02 -6.61
C ARG A 44 2.80 -7.44 -8.08
N ALA A 45 2.11 -8.55 -8.36
CA ALA A 45 1.85 -9.02 -9.72
C ALA A 45 0.76 -8.21 -10.45
N ARG A 46 -0.01 -7.36 -9.76
CA ARG A 46 -1.05 -6.52 -10.39
C ARG A 46 -0.42 -5.50 -11.34
N LYS A 47 -1.15 -5.22 -12.42
CA LYS A 47 -0.79 -4.21 -13.42
C LYS A 47 -1.62 -2.94 -13.22
N PRO A 48 -1.14 -1.76 -13.63
CA PRO A 48 -1.97 -0.55 -13.66
C PRO A 48 -3.32 -0.79 -14.34
N SER A 49 -4.35 -0.09 -13.88
CA SER A 49 -5.72 -0.18 -14.38
C SER A 49 -6.39 -1.55 -14.20
N SER A 50 -5.89 -2.40 -13.28
CA SER A 50 -6.51 -3.70 -12.99
C SER A 50 -7.81 -3.57 -12.18
N CYS A 51 -8.00 -2.47 -11.45
CA CYS A 51 -9.20 -2.23 -10.67
C CYS A 51 -10.41 -1.95 -11.57
N SER A 52 -11.44 -2.80 -11.47
CA SER A 52 -12.69 -2.68 -12.23
C SER A 52 -13.83 -2.02 -11.44
N LEU A 53 -13.58 -1.58 -10.21
CA LEU A 53 -14.62 -1.02 -9.35
C LEU A 53 -14.97 0.41 -9.76
N VAL A 54 -16.27 0.72 -9.67
CA VAL A 54 -16.82 2.06 -9.87
C VAL A 54 -17.62 2.48 -8.64
N ALA A 55 -17.61 3.76 -8.33
CA ALA A 55 -18.42 4.32 -7.25
C ALA A 55 -19.84 4.62 -7.73
N GLN A 56 -20.82 4.11 -7.00
CA GLN A 56 -22.24 4.34 -7.24
C GLN A 56 -22.94 4.77 -5.95
N HIS A 57 -24.16 5.28 -6.07
CA HIS A 57 -24.98 5.73 -4.94
C HIS A 57 -24.25 6.74 -4.04
N VAL A 58 -23.50 7.66 -4.65
CA VAL A 58 -22.75 8.69 -3.92
C VAL A 58 -23.73 9.68 -3.30
N ALA A 59 -23.65 9.83 -1.98
CA ALA A 59 -24.51 10.72 -1.21
C ALA A 59 -23.80 11.21 0.05
N ILE A 60 -24.34 12.25 0.69
CA ILE A 60 -23.96 12.61 2.05
C ILE A 60 -24.93 11.97 3.04
N SER A 61 -24.39 11.28 4.03
CA SER A 61 -25.13 10.68 5.14
C SER A 61 -24.33 10.90 6.43
N ASP A 62 -25.00 11.38 7.48
CA ASP A 62 -24.38 11.60 8.80
C ASP A 62 -23.08 12.44 8.79
N GLY A 63 -23.10 13.49 7.95
CA GLY A 63 -21.98 14.41 7.79
C GLY A 63 -20.78 13.81 7.03
N GLU A 64 -20.94 12.66 6.38
CA GLU A 64 -19.90 11.96 5.60
C GLU A 64 -20.35 11.74 4.17
N LEU A 65 -19.41 11.70 3.23
CA LEU A 65 -19.72 11.20 1.89
C LEU A 65 -19.66 9.68 1.92
N THR A 66 -20.72 9.03 1.44
CA THR A 66 -20.82 7.57 1.34
C THR A 66 -21.05 7.15 -0.10
N ALA A 67 -20.45 6.04 -0.51
CA ALA A 67 -20.65 5.43 -1.82
C ALA A 67 -20.59 3.89 -1.73
N LYS A 68 -21.15 3.21 -2.73
CA LYS A 68 -20.95 1.77 -2.92
C LYS A 68 -19.94 1.56 -4.05
N LEU A 69 -18.88 0.78 -3.80
CA LEU A 69 -17.96 0.35 -4.86
C LEU A 69 -18.44 -0.99 -5.40
N VAL A 70 -18.71 -1.03 -6.71
CA VAL A 70 -19.23 -2.22 -7.39
C VAL A 70 -18.42 -2.49 -8.66
N PRO A 71 -18.31 -3.76 -9.11
CA PRO A 71 -17.70 -4.04 -10.40
C PRO A 71 -18.41 -3.30 -11.53
N LYS A 72 -17.63 -2.72 -12.44
CA LYS A 72 -18.15 -2.24 -13.71
C LYS A 72 -18.78 -3.42 -14.45
N ARG A 73 -20.09 -3.34 -14.73
CA ARG A 73 -20.79 -4.38 -15.48
C ARG A 73 -20.20 -4.44 -16.88
N ILE A 74 -19.44 -5.49 -17.17
CA ILE A 74 -19.13 -5.94 -18.52
C ILE A 74 -20.17 -7.01 -18.81
N GLU A 75 -20.91 -6.89 -19.91
CA GLU A 75 -22.05 -7.75 -20.28
C GLU A 75 -21.69 -9.25 -20.46
N GLU A 76 -20.44 -9.65 -20.20
CA GLU A 76 -19.86 -10.95 -20.55
C GLU A 76 -19.02 -11.59 -19.42
N ALA A 77 -19.55 -11.68 -18.20
CA ALA A 77 -19.02 -12.63 -17.22
C ALA A 77 -20.09 -13.68 -16.85
N PRO A 78 -20.49 -14.56 -17.79
CA PRO A 78 -21.14 -15.80 -17.40
C PRO A 78 -20.11 -16.61 -16.59
N ASP A 79 -20.52 -17.10 -15.43
CA ASP A 79 -19.75 -18.01 -14.54
C ASP A 79 -18.75 -17.39 -13.54
N GLN A 80 -19.03 -16.22 -12.96
CA GLN A 80 -18.46 -15.90 -11.64
C GLN A 80 -19.29 -16.54 -10.52
N GLU A 81 -18.84 -17.70 -10.03
CA GLU A 81 -19.49 -18.42 -8.92
C GLU A 81 -19.51 -17.62 -7.61
N ASP A 82 -18.54 -16.70 -7.40
CA ASP A 82 -18.54 -15.74 -6.28
C ASP A 82 -18.68 -14.31 -6.82
N PRO A 83 -19.90 -13.74 -6.89
CA PRO A 83 -20.07 -12.36 -7.32
C PRO A 83 -19.43 -11.40 -6.30
N VAL A 84 -18.60 -10.48 -6.78
CA VAL A 84 -18.00 -9.43 -5.94
C VAL A 84 -19.13 -8.59 -5.34
N LYS A 85 -19.22 -8.58 -4.01
CA LYS A 85 -20.25 -7.84 -3.27
C LYS A 85 -19.90 -6.35 -3.24
N PRO A 86 -20.89 -5.45 -3.16
CA PRO A 86 -20.61 -4.03 -3.03
C PRO A 86 -19.81 -3.72 -1.76
N LEU A 87 -18.67 -3.02 -1.90
CA LEU A 87 -17.96 -2.44 -0.76
C LEU A 87 -18.60 -1.11 -0.36
N VAL A 88 -18.44 -0.72 0.89
CA VAL A 88 -18.88 0.57 1.44
C VAL A 88 -17.68 1.51 1.52
N LEU A 89 -17.72 2.59 0.75
CA LEU A 89 -16.75 3.67 0.84
C LEU A 89 -17.33 4.83 1.66
N THR A 90 -16.54 5.35 2.59
CA THR A 90 -16.88 6.51 3.41
C THR A 90 -15.71 7.51 3.43
N LEU A 91 -16.00 8.78 3.16
CA LEU A 91 -15.09 9.90 3.34
C LEU A 91 -15.58 10.81 4.47
N SER A 92 -14.73 11.02 5.47
CA SER A 92 -14.97 11.97 6.55
C SER A 92 -13.90 13.06 6.50
N ALA A 93 -14.32 14.33 6.51
CA ALA A 93 -13.41 15.47 6.63
C ALA A 93 -13.25 15.88 8.10
N TYR A 94 -12.05 16.28 8.48
CA TYR A 94 -11.72 16.79 9.82
C TYR A 94 -11.05 18.17 9.69
N GLN A 95 -11.03 18.92 10.79
CA GLN A 95 -10.22 20.15 10.87
C GLN A 95 -8.76 19.88 10.47
N ASP A 96 -8.04 20.95 10.15
CA ASP A 96 -6.62 20.92 9.79
C ASP A 96 -6.34 20.19 8.44
N GLY A 97 -7.36 20.06 7.57
CA GLY A 97 -7.21 19.51 6.22
C GLY A 97 -7.06 17.99 6.17
N ILE A 98 -7.53 17.28 7.19
CA ILE A 98 -7.40 15.81 7.28
C ILE A 98 -8.62 15.13 6.65
N LEU A 99 -8.38 14.35 5.60
CA LEU A 99 -9.38 13.48 4.98
C LEU A 99 -9.19 12.04 5.46
N ARG A 100 -10.26 11.41 5.95
CA ARG A 100 -10.27 9.99 6.32
C ARG A 100 -11.09 9.20 5.31
N LEU A 101 -10.42 8.33 4.56
CA LEU A 101 -11.04 7.32 3.70
C LEU A 101 -11.20 6.01 4.47
N ARG A 102 -12.39 5.42 4.42
CA ARG A 102 -12.67 4.06 4.88
C ARG A 102 -13.33 3.27 3.75
N ILE A 103 -12.87 2.04 3.53
CA ILE A 103 -13.51 1.09 2.62
C ILE A 103 -13.63 -0.24 3.37
N ASP A 104 -14.83 -0.82 3.40
CA ASP A 104 -15.08 -2.09 4.07
C ASP A 104 -16.16 -2.90 3.34
N GLU A 105 -16.28 -4.18 3.68
CA GLU A 105 -17.42 -5.02 3.30
C GLU A 105 -18.67 -4.55 4.07
N ASP A 106 -19.86 -4.72 3.48
CA ASP A 106 -21.10 -4.46 4.21
C ASP A 106 -21.35 -5.65 5.17
N PRO A 107 -21.25 -5.46 6.50
CA PRO A 107 -21.31 -6.56 7.46
C PRO A 107 -22.71 -7.20 7.54
N LYS A 108 -23.72 -6.60 6.89
CA LYS A 108 -25.07 -7.16 6.78
C LYS A 108 -25.19 -8.19 5.65
N LEU A 109 -24.23 -8.23 4.73
CA LEU A 109 -24.22 -9.20 3.64
C LEU A 109 -23.69 -10.55 4.13
N ASP A 110 -24.28 -11.62 3.62
CA ASP A 110 -23.84 -12.97 3.90
C ASP A 110 -22.53 -13.29 3.17
N PRO A 111 -21.53 -13.94 3.78
CA PRO A 111 -21.47 -14.26 5.21
C PRO A 111 -21.13 -13.02 6.07
N PRO A 112 -21.91 -12.75 7.14
CA PRO A 112 -21.80 -11.52 7.90
C PRO A 112 -20.49 -11.49 8.67
N ARG A 113 -19.66 -10.49 8.37
CA ARG A 113 -18.36 -10.36 9.02
C ARG A 113 -17.86 -8.94 9.07
N LYS A 114 -17.22 -8.61 10.18
CA LYS A 114 -16.50 -7.35 10.36
C LYS A 114 -14.99 -7.59 10.21
N ARG A 115 -14.31 -6.71 9.46
CA ARG A 115 -12.85 -6.68 9.45
C ARG A 115 -12.30 -6.11 10.74
N PHE A 116 -11.04 -6.44 11.03
CA PHE A 116 -10.39 -5.91 12.21
C PHE A 116 -10.22 -4.39 12.06
N GLU A 117 -10.70 -3.64 13.05
CA GLU A 117 -10.50 -2.20 13.17
C GLU A 117 -9.63 -1.96 14.40
N ILE A 118 -8.58 -1.15 14.25
CA ILE A 118 -7.64 -0.89 15.34
C ILE A 118 -8.31 -0.03 16.42
N PRO A 119 -8.41 -0.52 17.67
CA PRO A 119 -8.80 0.31 18.80
C PRO A 119 -7.63 1.19 19.27
N ASP A 120 -7.93 2.21 20.08
CA ASP A 120 -6.99 2.96 20.92
C ASP A 120 -5.90 3.82 20.21
N VAL A 121 -5.71 3.69 18.91
CA VAL A 121 -4.77 4.56 18.15
C VAL A 121 -5.38 5.91 17.79
N VAL A 122 -6.67 5.92 17.43
CA VAL A 122 -7.38 7.17 17.11
C VAL A 122 -7.95 7.75 18.39
N LEU A 123 -7.43 8.91 18.78
CA LEU A 123 -7.80 9.54 20.05
C LEU A 123 -9.17 10.24 19.95
N PRO A 124 -9.98 10.26 21.02
CA PRO A 124 -11.32 10.86 21.01
C PRO A 124 -11.33 12.34 20.58
N GLU A 125 -10.30 13.11 20.92
CA GLU A 125 -10.18 14.51 20.52
C GLU A 125 -10.05 14.67 19.00
N PHE A 126 -9.42 13.73 18.30
CA PHE A 126 -9.38 13.74 16.84
C PHE A 126 -10.79 13.54 16.27
N VAL A 127 -11.55 12.59 16.82
CA VAL A 127 -12.93 12.33 16.38
C VAL A 127 -13.81 13.57 16.57
N SER A 128 -13.59 14.32 17.65
CA SER A 128 -14.33 15.56 17.94
C SER A 128 -14.09 16.70 16.92
N LYS A 129 -13.01 16.62 16.13
CA LYS A 129 -12.68 17.57 15.06
C LYS A 129 -13.37 17.27 13.72
N LYS A 130 -14.26 16.27 13.66
CA LYS A 130 -15.00 15.92 12.43
C LYS A 130 -15.80 17.13 11.94
N LEU A 131 -15.63 17.46 10.66
CA LEU A 131 -16.45 18.44 9.98
C LEU A 131 -17.74 17.79 9.50
N TRP A 132 -18.85 18.51 9.61
CA TRP A 132 -20.14 18.02 9.13
C TRP A 132 -20.35 18.40 7.66
N LEU A 133 -20.15 17.46 6.75
CA LEU A 133 -20.42 17.68 5.33
C LEU A 133 -21.93 17.88 5.11
N GLN A 134 -22.29 19.01 4.49
CA GLN A 134 -23.70 19.34 4.22
C GLN A 134 -24.06 19.26 2.73
N ARG A 135 -23.06 19.38 1.85
CA ARG A 135 -23.23 19.48 0.41
C ARG A 135 -22.10 18.78 -0.31
N LEU A 136 -22.42 18.18 -1.43
CA LEU A 136 -21.49 17.72 -2.45
C LEU A 136 -21.84 18.42 -3.77
N SER A 137 -20.85 18.74 -4.58
CA SER A 137 -21.06 19.08 -5.99
C SER A 137 -20.70 17.88 -6.86
N THR A 138 -21.24 17.86 -8.07
CA THR A 138 -20.90 16.88 -9.09
C THR A 138 -20.31 17.61 -10.28
N GLU A 139 -19.11 17.22 -10.69
CA GLU A 139 -18.32 17.88 -11.73
C GLU A 139 -17.73 16.84 -12.68
N THR A 140 -17.55 17.19 -13.95
CA THR A 140 -16.69 16.43 -14.86
C THR A 140 -15.34 17.14 -14.90
N ILE A 141 -14.29 16.46 -14.45
CA ILE A 141 -12.97 17.04 -14.21
C ILE A 141 -12.01 16.50 -15.28
N ASP A 142 -11.10 17.34 -15.79
CA ASP A 142 -10.01 16.96 -16.70
C ASP A 142 -10.41 16.14 -17.95
N GLY A 143 -11.66 16.30 -18.44
CA GLY A 143 -12.16 15.53 -19.58
C GLY A 143 -12.44 14.06 -19.27
N ASP A 144 -12.54 13.70 -17.99
CA ASP A 144 -12.98 12.37 -17.55
C ASP A 144 -14.33 12.00 -18.20
N SER A 145 -14.50 10.72 -18.53
CA SER A 145 -15.72 10.21 -19.17
C SER A 145 -16.94 10.20 -18.26
N GLY A 146 -16.72 10.29 -16.94
CA GLY A 146 -17.74 10.20 -15.91
C GLY A 146 -17.69 11.35 -14.90
N PRO A 147 -18.73 11.48 -14.08
CA PRO A 147 -18.76 12.48 -13.02
C PRO A 147 -17.80 12.16 -11.87
N SER A 148 -17.44 13.20 -11.14
CA SER A 148 -16.77 13.17 -9.85
C SER A 148 -17.62 13.90 -8.82
N SER A 149 -17.64 13.41 -7.59
CA SER A 149 -18.25 14.11 -6.45
C SER A 149 -17.20 14.86 -5.67
N VAL A 150 -17.44 16.14 -5.41
CA VAL A 150 -16.51 17.05 -4.74
C VAL A 150 -17.12 17.50 -3.42
N VAL A 151 -16.32 17.44 -2.35
CA VAL A 151 -16.70 17.90 -1.00
C VAL A 151 -15.61 18.79 -0.40
N PHE A 152 -16.02 19.67 0.50
CA PHE A 152 -15.10 20.55 1.23
C PHE A 152 -14.17 19.73 2.13
N LEU A 153 -12.88 20.10 2.15
CA LEU A 153 -11.89 19.54 3.09
C LEU A 153 -11.39 20.62 4.06
N SER A 154 -10.86 21.71 3.53
CA SER A 154 -10.41 22.88 4.30
C SER A 154 -10.38 24.11 3.40
N ASP A 155 -10.05 25.28 3.93
CA ASP A 155 -9.92 26.47 3.09
C ASP A 155 -8.87 26.25 1.98
N GLY A 156 -9.24 26.56 0.74
CA GLY A 156 -8.42 26.32 -0.46
C GLY A 156 -8.33 24.87 -0.96
N TYR A 157 -8.89 23.87 -0.25
CA TYR A 157 -8.72 22.45 -0.60
C TYR A 157 -10.03 21.67 -0.63
N GLU A 158 -10.13 20.76 -1.60
CA GLU A 158 -11.30 19.91 -1.84
C GLU A 158 -10.92 18.43 -1.85
N ALA A 159 -11.82 17.58 -1.37
CA ALA A 159 -11.73 16.14 -1.54
C ALA A 159 -12.66 15.71 -2.68
N VAL A 160 -12.16 14.84 -3.56
CA VAL A 160 -12.85 14.41 -4.77
C VAL A 160 -12.92 12.90 -4.81
N LEU A 161 -14.10 12.37 -5.11
CA LEU A 161 -14.33 10.98 -5.49
C LEU A 161 -14.66 10.94 -6.98
N ARG A 162 -13.74 10.46 -7.81
CA ARG A 162 -14.04 10.10 -9.21
C ARG A 162 -14.85 8.82 -9.22
N HIS A 163 -15.88 8.73 -10.06
CA HIS A 163 -16.79 7.57 -10.03
C HIS A 163 -16.28 6.38 -10.85
N ASP A 164 -15.71 6.62 -12.04
CA ASP A 164 -15.26 5.55 -12.96
C ASP A 164 -13.99 5.97 -13.74
N PRO A 165 -12.87 5.24 -13.59
CA PRO A 165 -12.60 4.28 -12.52
C PRO A 165 -12.51 5.02 -11.18
N PHE A 166 -12.87 4.36 -10.09
CA PHE A 166 -12.92 5.07 -8.81
C PHE A 166 -11.53 5.54 -8.37
N GLU A 167 -11.43 6.79 -7.96
CA GLU A 167 -10.21 7.40 -7.41
C GLU A 167 -10.65 8.38 -6.32
N VAL A 168 -9.93 8.41 -5.20
CA VAL A 168 -10.14 9.42 -4.15
C VAL A 168 -8.91 10.30 -4.08
N TYR A 169 -9.09 11.61 -4.22
CA TYR A 169 -7.95 12.52 -4.17
C TYR A 169 -8.28 13.85 -3.51
N VAL A 170 -7.24 14.50 -3.01
CA VAL A 170 -7.30 15.88 -2.53
C VAL A 170 -6.69 16.78 -3.60
N ARG A 171 -7.34 17.90 -3.88
CA ARG A 171 -6.85 18.94 -4.80
C ARG A 171 -6.92 20.32 -4.18
N GLU A 172 -6.16 21.25 -4.74
CA GLU A 172 -6.45 22.67 -4.62
C GLU A 172 -7.82 22.95 -5.25
N LYS A 173 -8.56 23.92 -4.70
CA LYS A 173 -9.91 24.26 -5.18
C LYS A 173 -9.92 24.57 -6.68
N GLY A 174 -10.50 23.67 -7.48
CA GLY A 174 -10.50 23.75 -8.95
C GLY A 174 -9.11 23.67 -9.61
N GLY A 175 -8.09 23.22 -8.87
CA GLY A 175 -6.69 23.20 -9.29
C GLY A 175 -6.08 21.80 -9.25
N ASN A 176 -4.77 21.75 -8.99
CA ASN A 176 -3.97 20.54 -9.12
C ASN A 176 -4.21 19.54 -7.98
N ARG A 177 -4.02 18.25 -8.29
CA ARG A 177 -4.05 17.16 -7.30
C ARG A 177 -2.84 17.26 -6.37
N ILE A 178 -3.02 16.80 -5.13
CA ILE A 178 -2.02 16.86 -4.05
C ILE A 178 -1.63 15.46 -3.62
N VAL A 179 -2.63 14.64 -3.35
CA VAL A 179 -2.49 13.22 -3.04
C VAL A 179 -3.70 12.48 -3.59
N SER A 180 -3.45 11.34 -4.22
CA SER A 180 -4.50 10.44 -4.72
C SER A 180 -4.34 9.05 -4.16
N VAL A 181 -5.47 8.38 -3.95
CA VAL A 181 -5.57 6.94 -3.69
C VAL A 181 -6.24 6.30 -4.90
N ASN A 182 -5.63 5.23 -5.39
CA ASN A 182 -6.08 4.46 -6.56
C ASN A 182 -6.02 5.23 -7.90
N SER A 183 -5.05 6.12 -8.08
CA SER A 183 -4.90 6.86 -9.34
C SER A 183 -4.41 5.95 -10.48
N ASN A 184 -3.68 4.89 -10.14
CA ASN A 184 -3.16 3.90 -11.07
C ASN A 184 -4.05 2.65 -11.17
N GLY A 185 -5.21 2.63 -10.51
CA GLY A 185 -6.13 1.50 -10.55
C GLY A 185 -5.54 0.21 -9.96
N LEU A 186 -4.67 0.30 -8.96
CA LEU A 186 -4.09 -0.87 -8.29
C LEU A 186 -4.89 -1.36 -7.09
N PHE A 187 -6.00 -0.70 -6.76
CA PHE A 187 -6.88 -1.12 -5.68
C PHE A 187 -7.37 -2.55 -5.87
N ASP A 188 -7.25 -3.34 -4.81
CA ASP A 188 -7.78 -4.68 -4.68
C ASP A 188 -8.26 -4.91 -3.26
N PHE A 189 -9.34 -5.66 -3.13
CA PHE A 189 -9.92 -5.98 -1.85
C PHE A 189 -10.36 -7.44 -1.89
N GLU A 190 -9.56 -8.33 -1.30
CA GLU A 190 -9.89 -9.74 -1.22
C GLU A 190 -11.03 -9.93 -0.22
N GLN A 191 -12.26 -10.02 -0.74
CA GLN A 191 -13.48 -10.19 0.06
C GLN A 191 -13.53 -11.55 0.75
N PHE A 192 -14.24 -11.59 1.87
CA PHE A 192 -14.45 -12.83 2.59
C PHE A 192 -15.36 -13.77 1.79
N ARG A 193 -14.94 -15.03 1.69
CA ARG A 193 -15.67 -16.11 1.02
C ARG A 193 -15.55 -17.40 1.81
N GLU A 194 -16.50 -18.30 1.60
CA GLU A 194 -16.45 -19.62 2.19
C GLU A 194 -15.40 -20.50 1.48
N LYS A 195 -14.80 -21.41 2.25
CA LYS A 195 -13.81 -22.34 1.73
C LYS A 195 -14.52 -23.40 0.91
N ARG A 196 -14.15 -23.55 -0.36
CA ARG A 196 -14.71 -24.55 -1.25
C ARG A 196 -14.02 -25.91 -1.07
N ASP A 197 -14.74 -26.96 -1.43
CA ASP A 197 -14.21 -28.32 -1.41
C ASP A 197 -12.98 -28.45 -2.32
N GLY A 198 -11.90 -28.99 -1.78
CA GLY A 198 -10.64 -29.16 -2.50
C GLY A 198 -9.71 -27.95 -2.50
N GLU A 199 -10.12 -26.79 -1.97
CA GLU A 199 -9.20 -25.67 -1.79
C GLU A 199 -8.27 -25.87 -0.58
N ASP A 200 -6.99 -25.54 -0.75
CA ASP A 200 -6.03 -25.42 0.36
C ASP A 200 -5.58 -23.97 0.48
N TRP A 201 -5.87 -23.35 1.63
CA TRP A 201 -5.47 -21.98 1.95
C TRP A 201 -4.22 -21.94 2.83
N GLU A 202 -3.75 -23.10 3.29
CA GLU A 202 -2.65 -23.18 4.23
C GLU A 202 -1.37 -22.58 3.65
N GLU A 203 -0.65 -21.85 4.50
CA GLU A 203 0.67 -21.31 4.16
C GLU A 203 1.74 -21.97 5.01
N ARG A 204 2.77 -22.49 4.36
CA ARG A 204 3.89 -23.16 5.03
C ARG A 204 5.13 -22.30 4.93
N PHE A 205 5.77 -22.05 6.06
CA PHE A 205 7.07 -21.39 6.11
C PHE A 205 7.96 -22.04 7.16
N ARG A 206 9.05 -22.63 6.69
CA ARG A 206 9.93 -23.50 7.48
C ARG A 206 9.08 -24.58 8.17
N SER A 207 9.20 -24.73 9.49
CA SER A 207 8.44 -25.71 10.28
C SER A 207 7.01 -25.27 10.63
N HIS A 208 6.58 -24.07 10.26
CA HIS A 208 5.28 -23.52 10.67
C HIS A 208 4.26 -23.60 9.54
N THR A 209 3.01 -23.93 9.90
CA THR A 209 1.87 -23.94 8.99
C THR A 209 0.79 -23.01 9.52
N ASP A 210 0.50 -21.95 8.79
CA ASP A 210 -0.67 -21.10 9.02
C ASP A 210 -1.88 -21.74 8.33
N LYS A 211 -2.95 -21.97 9.09
CA LYS A 211 -4.17 -22.61 8.60
C LYS A 211 -5.06 -21.71 7.75
N ARG A 212 -4.88 -20.38 7.87
CA ARG A 212 -5.65 -19.37 7.13
C ARG A 212 -7.13 -19.73 6.99
N PRO A 213 -7.87 -19.88 8.11
CA PRO A 213 -9.25 -20.39 8.10
C PRO A 213 -10.23 -19.50 7.31
N TYR A 214 -9.82 -18.28 6.98
CA TYR A 214 -10.62 -17.27 6.31
C TYR A 214 -10.06 -16.87 4.95
N GLY A 215 -9.04 -17.59 4.49
CA GLY A 215 -8.51 -17.46 3.14
C GLY A 215 -7.77 -16.16 2.88
N PRO A 216 -7.71 -15.73 1.60
CA PRO A 216 -7.20 -14.43 1.19
C PRO A 216 -8.08 -13.29 1.71
N GLN A 217 -7.47 -12.30 2.37
CA GLN A 217 -8.18 -11.15 2.95
C GLN A 217 -7.35 -9.86 2.82
N SER A 218 -6.35 -9.81 1.94
CA SER A 218 -5.53 -8.61 1.80
C SER A 218 -6.28 -7.46 1.13
N ILE A 219 -5.83 -6.26 1.42
CA ILE A 219 -6.25 -5.03 0.76
C ILE A 219 -4.97 -4.44 0.19
N SER A 220 -4.98 -4.06 -1.08
CA SER A 220 -3.87 -3.35 -1.71
C SER A 220 -4.37 -2.11 -2.43
N PHE A 221 -3.57 -1.05 -2.49
CA PHE A 221 -3.88 0.17 -3.22
C PHE A 221 -2.63 1.01 -3.46
N ASP A 222 -2.69 1.87 -4.47
CA ASP A 222 -1.65 2.86 -4.71
C ASP A 222 -1.98 4.22 -4.08
N VAL A 223 -0.93 4.91 -3.64
CA VAL A 223 -0.97 6.32 -3.21
C VAL A 223 0.01 7.12 -4.04
N SER A 224 -0.48 8.19 -4.65
CA SER A 224 0.29 9.09 -5.50
C SER A 224 0.46 10.43 -4.83
N PHE A 225 1.69 10.89 -4.67
CA PHE A 225 2.03 12.21 -4.17
C PHE A 225 2.47 13.10 -5.33
N TYR A 226 1.71 14.15 -5.58
CA TYR A 226 1.98 15.12 -6.64
C TYR A 226 2.91 16.21 -6.14
N ASP A 227 3.73 16.75 -7.03
CA ASP A 227 4.81 17.71 -6.74
C ASP A 227 5.72 17.28 -5.58
N ALA A 228 5.96 15.98 -5.48
CA ALA A 228 6.80 15.38 -4.43
C ALA A 228 8.18 15.05 -5.00
N ASP A 229 9.22 15.50 -4.30
CA ASP A 229 10.62 15.19 -4.64
C ASP A 229 11.10 13.97 -3.84
N HIS A 230 10.57 13.79 -2.64
CA HIS A 230 10.92 12.70 -1.74
C HIS A 230 9.71 12.23 -0.91
N VAL A 231 9.76 10.98 -0.48
CA VAL A 231 8.87 10.40 0.54
C VAL A 231 9.68 9.86 1.72
N TYR A 232 9.09 9.92 2.91
CA TYR A 232 9.70 9.66 4.21
C TYR A 232 8.72 8.92 5.11
N GLY A 233 9.18 8.45 6.28
CA GLY A 233 8.31 7.82 7.27
C GLY A 233 8.38 6.30 7.19
N ILE A 234 7.28 5.61 7.47
CA ILE A 234 7.14 4.13 7.54
C ILE A 234 8.25 3.37 8.32
N PRO A 235 8.73 3.89 9.48
CA PRO A 235 9.76 3.20 10.28
C PRO A 235 9.21 1.87 10.84
N GLU A 236 10.05 0.94 11.31
CA GLU A 236 11.49 1.03 11.60
C GLU A 236 12.32 0.17 10.63
N ARG A 237 13.40 0.76 10.09
CA ARG A 237 14.30 0.13 9.12
C ARG A 237 15.67 0.79 9.13
N ALA A 238 16.70 0.06 8.72
CA ALA A 238 18.05 0.57 8.60
C ALA A 238 18.34 1.04 7.18
N THR A 239 17.87 2.23 6.79
CA THR A 239 18.17 2.86 5.49
C THR A 239 18.10 4.38 5.58
N SER A 240 18.26 5.07 4.46
CA SER A 240 18.16 6.54 4.38
C SER A 240 16.80 7.06 4.83
N LEU A 241 16.80 8.30 5.34
CA LEU A 241 15.57 9.01 5.73
C LEU A 241 14.59 9.13 4.56
N ALA A 242 15.08 9.63 3.42
CA ALA A 242 14.35 9.58 2.15
C ALA A 242 14.28 8.13 1.69
N LEU A 243 13.08 7.63 1.46
CA LEU A 243 12.85 6.28 0.95
C LEU A 243 13.38 6.17 -0.47
N LYS A 244 14.00 5.03 -0.76
CA LYS A 244 14.50 4.68 -2.09
C LYS A 244 13.41 3.92 -2.85
N PRO A 245 13.35 4.04 -4.18
CA PRO A 245 12.52 3.17 -4.98
C PRO A 245 12.85 1.70 -4.77
N THR A 246 11.83 0.85 -4.69
CA THR A 246 11.93 -0.61 -4.51
C THR A 246 11.42 -1.38 -5.72
N ARG A 247 10.84 -0.70 -6.72
CA ARG A 247 10.38 -1.27 -7.97
C ARG A 247 10.40 -0.23 -9.09
N GLY A 248 10.70 -0.64 -10.32
CA GLY A 248 10.69 0.21 -11.51
C GLY A 248 12.01 0.17 -12.29
N PRO A 249 12.10 0.89 -13.42
CA PRO A 249 13.32 0.97 -14.22
C PRO A 249 14.52 1.44 -13.39
N GLY A 250 15.66 0.76 -13.53
CA GLY A 250 16.89 1.11 -12.81
C GLY A 250 16.91 0.72 -11.33
N VAL A 251 15.86 0.06 -10.82
CA VAL A 251 15.85 -0.56 -9.49
C VAL A 251 16.24 -2.04 -9.65
N GLU A 252 17.36 -2.45 -9.07
CA GLU A 252 17.73 -3.88 -8.99
C GLU A 252 16.63 -4.68 -8.27
N GLU A 253 16.56 -6.00 -8.46
CA GLU A 253 15.55 -6.83 -7.78
C GLU A 253 15.56 -6.57 -6.27
N SER A 254 14.54 -5.82 -5.82
CA SER A 254 14.44 -5.29 -4.47
C SER A 254 13.14 -5.74 -3.82
N GLU A 255 13.16 -5.81 -2.50
CA GLU A 255 11.98 -6.10 -1.68
C GLU A 255 11.24 -4.80 -1.35
N PRO A 256 9.91 -4.82 -1.23
CA PRO A 256 9.17 -3.68 -0.72
C PRO A 256 9.55 -3.39 0.75
N TYR A 257 9.27 -2.19 1.21
CA TYR A 257 9.40 -1.84 2.62
C TYR A 257 8.42 -2.67 3.45
N ARG A 258 8.93 -3.44 4.41
CA ARG A 258 8.10 -4.36 5.20
C ARG A 258 7.82 -3.78 6.58
N LEU A 259 6.55 -3.68 6.96
CA LEU A 259 6.11 -3.28 8.30
C LEU A 259 5.53 -4.51 8.96
N PHE A 260 6.36 -5.17 9.76
CA PHE A 260 6.01 -6.32 10.58
C PHE A 260 7.03 -6.40 11.71
N ASN A 261 6.58 -6.21 12.95
CA ASN A 261 7.46 -6.16 14.11
C ASN A 261 8.13 -7.53 14.29
N LEU A 262 9.45 -7.57 14.09
CA LEU A 262 10.26 -8.77 14.10
C LEU A 262 11.48 -8.56 15.00
N ASP A 263 11.90 -9.64 15.66
CA ASP A 263 13.20 -9.69 16.30
C ASP A 263 14.26 -10.06 15.26
N VAL A 264 14.99 -9.06 14.76
CA VAL A 264 15.95 -9.20 13.66
C VAL A 264 17.38 -9.14 14.22
N PHE A 265 17.92 -10.30 14.55
CA PHE A 265 19.31 -10.41 14.99
C PHE A 265 20.28 -9.91 13.92
N GLU A 266 21.19 -9.01 14.30
CA GLU A 266 22.28 -8.52 13.45
C GLU A 266 21.80 -8.01 12.07
N TYR A 267 20.81 -7.11 12.08
CA TYR A 267 20.23 -6.52 10.87
C TYR A 267 21.28 -5.91 9.92
N ILE A 268 21.00 -5.93 8.61
CA ILE A 268 21.84 -5.29 7.58
C ILE A 268 21.39 -3.83 7.37
N HIS A 269 22.35 -2.96 7.10
CA HIS A 269 22.15 -1.57 6.71
C HIS A 269 21.76 -1.44 5.24
N GLU A 270 21.14 -0.32 4.88
CA GLU A 270 20.64 -0.07 3.51
C GLU A 270 19.64 -1.13 3.02
N SER A 271 18.73 -1.54 3.90
CA SER A 271 17.72 -2.56 3.61
C SER A 271 16.28 -2.03 3.77
N PRO A 272 15.35 -2.42 2.88
CA PRO A 272 13.92 -2.16 3.07
C PRO A 272 13.26 -3.09 4.12
N PHE A 273 14.03 -4.02 4.69
CA PHE A 273 13.53 -4.97 5.66
C PHE A 273 13.11 -4.29 6.98
N GLY A 274 11.93 -4.66 7.48
CA GLY A 274 11.38 -4.16 8.74
C GLY A 274 12.12 -4.70 9.96
N LEU A 275 12.16 -3.89 11.02
CA LEU A 275 12.80 -4.22 12.28
C LEU A 275 11.76 -4.40 13.40
N TYR A 276 11.92 -3.72 14.53
CA TYR A 276 11.20 -4.03 15.77
C TYR A 276 9.88 -3.28 15.91
N GLY A 277 9.78 -2.07 15.34
CA GLY A 277 8.57 -1.25 15.34
C GLY A 277 8.02 -0.98 13.94
N SER A 278 6.72 -0.68 13.87
CA SER A 278 6.02 -0.31 12.64
C SER A 278 5.12 0.89 12.89
N ILE A 279 5.35 1.98 12.16
CA ILE A 279 4.45 3.15 12.14
C ILE A 279 4.06 3.42 10.68
N PRO A 280 2.85 3.06 10.24
CA PRO A 280 2.43 3.14 8.83
C PRO A 280 2.03 4.57 8.41
N PHE A 281 2.91 5.53 8.68
CA PHE A 281 2.74 6.94 8.35
C PHE A 281 3.83 7.37 7.37
N MET A 282 3.40 7.84 6.20
CA MET A 282 4.27 8.33 5.13
C MET A 282 4.07 9.83 4.94
N ILE A 283 5.17 10.54 4.70
CA ILE A 283 5.17 11.97 4.41
C ILE A 283 5.87 12.18 3.07
N SER A 284 5.25 12.94 2.18
CA SER A 284 5.89 13.45 0.97
C SER A 284 6.29 14.91 1.16
N HIS A 285 7.39 15.31 0.55
CA HIS A 285 7.80 16.70 0.48
C HIS A 285 8.35 17.01 -0.91
N GLY A 286 8.01 18.18 -1.44
CA GLY A 286 8.64 18.71 -2.64
C GLY A 286 8.67 20.23 -2.64
N LYS A 287 9.65 20.78 -3.36
CA LYS A 287 9.96 22.21 -3.37
C LYS A 287 8.80 23.06 -3.91
N ALA A 288 8.06 22.55 -4.89
CA ALA A 288 7.01 23.30 -5.57
C ALA A 288 5.74 23.44 -4.74
N ARG A 289 5.36 22.40 -3.98
CA ARG A 289 4.07 22.34 -3.26
C ARG A 289 4.20 22.34 -1.73
N GLY A 290 5.29 21.81 -1.19
CA GLY A 290 5.44 21.57 0.24
C GLY A 290 5.09 20.13 0.63
N THR A 291 4.39 19.96 1.76
CA THR A 291 4.26 18.66 2.44
C THR A 291 2.82 18.13 2.35
N SER A 292 2.67 16.83 2.11
CA SER A 292 1.43 16.08 2.39
C SER A 292 1.77 14.73 2.99
N GLY A 293 0.80 14.06 3.62
CA GLY A 293 1.04 12.79 4.28
C GLY A 293 -0.12 11.83 4.12
N PHE A 294 0.19 10.56 4.34
CA PHE A 294 -0.75 9.45 4.30
C PHE A 294 -0.50 8.56 5.51
N PHE A 295 -1.57 8.26 6.27
CA PHE A 295 -1.51 7.37 7.42
C PHE A 295 -2.41 6.17 7.18
N TRP A 296 -1.80 5.00 7.02
CA TRP A 296 -2.53 3.74 6.83
C TRP A 296 -2.77 3.08 8.19
N LEU A 297 -3.94 3.34 8.78
CA LEU A 297 -4.32 2.75 10.05
C LEU A 297 -4.68 1.26 9.88
N ASN A 298 -3.65 0.41 9.86
CA ASN A 298 -3.73 -1.04 9.80
C ASN A 298 -2.68 -1.66 10.75
N ALA A 299 -2.93 -2.86 11.27
CA ALA A 299 -2.04 -3.54 12.24
C ALA A 299 -1.52 -4.90 11.72
N ALA A 300 -1.98 -5.34 10.55
CA ALA A 300 -1.47 -6.53 9.89
C ALA A 300 -0.10 -6.27 9.25
N GLU A 301 0.54 -7.33 8.76
CA GLU A 301 1.75 -7.20 7.93
C GLU A 301 1.48 -6.33 6.71
N MET A 302 2.36 -5.36 6.45
CA MET A 302 2.28 -4.50 5.27
C MET A 302 3.57 -4.56 4.47
N GLN A 303 3.44 -4.46 3.16
CA GLN A 303 4.57 -4.39 2.25
C GLN A 303 4.34 -3.24 1.27
N ILE A 304 5.21 -2.23 1.30
CA ILE A 304 5.02 -0.97 0.59
C ILE A 304 6.15 -0.78 -0.42
N ASP A 305 5.83 -0.86 -1.70
CA ASP A 305 6.72 -0.45 -2.78
C ASP A 305 6.73 1.08 -2.91
N VAL A 306 7.93 1.66 -3.07
CA VAL A 306 8.11 3.01 -3.65
C VAL A 306 8.46 2.83 -5.11
N LEU A 307 7.66 3.40 -6.00
CA LEU A 307 7.76 3.14 -7.43
C LEU A 307 8.68 4.17 -8.08
N GLY A 308 9.71 3.68 -8.77
CA GLY A 308 10.68 4.49 -9.49
C GLY A 308 10.06 5.14 -10.73
N SER A 309 10.68 6.22 -11.21
CA SER A 309 10.20 6.94 -12.39
C SER A 309 10.07 6.02 -13.61
N GLY A 310 8.93 6.10 -14.30
CA GLY A 310 8.63 5.25 -15.46
C GLY A 310 8.28 3.80 -15.12
N TRP A 311 7.95 3.49 -13.87
CA TRP A 311 7.47 2.16 -13.45
C TRP A 311 6.22 1.69 -14.22
N ASP A 312 5.46 2.63 -14.77
CA ASP A 312 4.23 2.47 -15.52
C ASP A 312 4.40 2.66 -17.03
N ALA A 313 5.64 2.75 -17.56
CA ALA A 313 5.91 3.06 -18.97
C ALA A 313 5.24 2.10 -19.97
N ASP A 314 4.97 0.85 -19.57
CA ASP A 314 4.27 -0.15 -20.40
C ASP A 314 2.74 0.02 -20.41
N SER A 315 2.17 0.91 -19.60
CA SER A 315 0.72 1.12 -19.47
C SER A 315 0.12 2.09 -20.51
N GLY A 316 0.94 2.62 -21.43
CA GLY A 316 0.48 3.42 -22.57
C GLY A 316 0.00 4.83 -22.23
N ILE A 317 0.12 5.29 -20.98
CA ILE A 317 -0.20 6.66 -20.55
C ILE A 317 1.03 7.28 -19.87
N ALA A 318 2.14 7.37 -20.60
CA ALA A 318 3.24 8.24 -20.21
C ALA A 318 3.02 9.61 -20.87
N LEU A 319 2.11 10.41 -20.32
CA LEU A 319 2.32 11.86 -20.44
C LEU A 319 3.50 12.17 -19.52
N PRO A 320 4.57 12.81 -20.01
CA PRO A 320 5.55 13.37 -19.11
C PRO A 320 4.80 14.40 -18.26
N SER A 321 4.46 14.08 -17.02
CA SER A 321 3.96 15.11 -16.13
C SER A 321 5.12 16.07 -15.94
N SER A 322 4.93 17.32 -16.35
CA SER A 322 5.85 18.41 -16.02
C SER A 322 6.01 18.59 -14.50
N GLN A 323 5.18 17.91 -13.70
CA GLN A 323 5.21 17.85 -12.24
C GLN A 323 5.94 16.61 -11.74
N SER A 324 6.75 16.78 -10.69
CA SER A 324 7.34 15.65 -9.95
C SER A 324 6.21 14.84 -9.30
N ARG A 325 6.28 13.51 -9.36
CA ARG A 325 5.28 12.61 -8.77
C ARG A 325 5.98 11.39 -8.21
N ILE A 326 5.57 10.97 -7.03
CA ILE A 326 6.00 9.71 -6.42
C ILE A 326 4.79 8.84 -6.19
N ASP A 327 4.82 7.64 -6.77
CA ASP A 327 3.81 6.62 -6.53
C ASP A 327 4.32 5.60 -5.52
N THR A 328 3.42 5.13 -4.68
CA THR A 328 3.65 4.04 -3.75
C THR A 328 2.54 3.03 -3.86
N PHE A 329 2.83 1.76 -3.57
CA PHE A 329 1.86 0.68 -3.69
C PHE A 329 2.08 -0.34 -2.58
N GLY A 330 1.03 -0.70 -1.85
CA GLY A 330 1.08 -1.71 -0.80
C GLY A 330 -0.26 -2.32 -0.51
#